data_AF-A0A069PKZ6-F1
#
_entry.id   AF-A0A069PKZ6-F1
#
_cell.length_a   1.000
_cell.length_b   1.000
_cell.length_c   1.000
_cell.angle_alpha   90.00
_cell.angle_beta   90.00
_cell.angle_gamma   90.00
#
_symmetry.space_group_name_H-M   'P 1'
#
loop_
_entity.id
_entity.type
_entity.pdbx_description
1 polymer ?
#
loop_
_entity_poly.entity_id
_entity_poly.type
_entity_poly.pdbx_seq_one_letter_code
_entity_poly.pdbx_strand_id
1 'polypeptide(L)' 'MGADPKTSVVNKYLQSWDVPNLFVLGANVFAHGIGYNPTGLVGGLAYWAASNIRSQYLKNPGAMVQV' A
#
# COMPACT_ATOMS: atom_id res chain seq x y z
N MET A 1 3.61 -3.35 4.88
CA MET A 1 2.68 -2.19 4.97
C MET A 1 2.32 -1.96 6.41
N GLY A 2 2.16 -0.71 6.84
CA GLY A 2 1.88 -0.40 8.24
C GLY A 2 1.31 1.00 8.45
N ALA A 3 1.13 1.37 9.71
CA ALA A 3 0.63 2.68 10.13
C ALA A 3 1.76 3.66 10.51
N ASP A 4 2.99 3.18 10.69
CA ASP A 4 4.14 3.98 11.10
C ASP A 4 5.31 3.80 10.10
N PRO A 5 5.86 4.88 9.53
CA PRO A 5 7.03 4.82 8.64
C PRO A 5 8.28 4.26 9.31
N LYS A 6 8.41 4.32 10.64
CA LYS A 6 9.56 3.76 11.37
C LYS A 6 9.59 2.24 11.37
N THR A 7 8.46 1.59 11.11
CA THR A 7 8.31 0.13 11.16
C THR A 7 7.76 -0.46 9.86
N SER A 8 7.56 0.37 8.83
CA SER A 8 7.00 -0.08 7.56
C SER A 8 7.50 0.74 6.38
N VAL A 9 7.67 0.09 5.22
CA VAL A 9 8.15 0.74 3.99
C VAL A 9 7.02 1.44 3.21
N VAL A 10 5.77 0.99 3.40
CA VAL A 10 4.59 1.54 2.74
C VAL A 10 3.43 1.68 3.70
N ASN A 11 2.56 2.66 3.45
CA ASN A 11 1.34 2.88 4.24
C ASN A 11 0.21 1.91 3.85
N LYS A 12 -0.97 2.08 4.47
CA LYS A 12 -2.16 1.22 4.23
C LYS A 12 -2.72 1.25 2.79
N TYR A 13 -2.28 2.19 1.96
CA TYR A 13 -2.64 2.29 0.54
C TYR A 13 -1.57 1.73 -0.39
N LEU A 14 -0.54 1.09 0.17
CA LEU A 14 0.62 0.56 -0.56
C LEU A 14 1.49 1.67 -1.19
N GLN A 15 1.34 2.90 -0.72
CA GLN A 15 2.14 4.05 -1.13
C GLN A 15 3.43 4.10 -0.31
N SER A 16 4.54 4.43 -0.95
CA SER A 16 5.81 4.73 -0.27
C SER A 16 5.64 5.92 0.68
N TRP A 17 6.27 5.84 1.86
CA TRP A 17 6.30 6.98 2.79
C TRP A 17 7.17 8.13 2.27
N ASP A 18 8.25 7.82 1.53
CA ASP A 18 9.24 8.80 1.09
C ASP A 18 8.97 9.36 -0.31
N VAL A 19 8.29 8.58 -1.17
CA VAL A 19 8.07 8.92 -2.58
C VAL A 19 6.57 8.91 -2.88
N PRO A 20 5.88 10.07 -2.85
CA PRO A 20 4.41 10.12 -2.87
C PRO A 20 3.75 9.56 -4.13
N ASN A 21 4.47 9.47 -5.25
CA ASN A 21 3.95 8.92 -6.51
C ASN A 21 4.37 7.47 -6.77
N LEU A 22 5.00 6.80 -5.78
CA LEU A 22 5.42 5.41 -5.87
C LEU A 22 4.50 4.49 -5.05
N PHE A 23 4.01 3.44 -5.69
CA PHE A 23 3.20 2.40 -5.07
C PHE A 23 3.88 1.04 -5.25
N VAL A 24 3.92 0.24 -4.18
CA VAL A 24 4.59 -1.08 -4.18
C VAL A 24 3.56 -2.14 -3.84
N LEU A 25 3.35 -3.08 -4.76
CA LEU A 25 2.33 -4.10 -4.65
C LEU A 25 2.96 -5.50 -4.75
N GLY A 26 2.40 -6.46 -4.01
CA GLY A 26 2.88 -7.84 -4.01
C GLY A 26 2.84 -8.46 -2.62
N ALA A 27 3.30 -9.71 -2.50
CA ALA A 27 3.36 -10.41 -1.22
C ALA A 27 4.41 -9.82 -0.24
N ASN A 28 5.38 -9.06 -0.77
CA ASN A 28 6.42 -8.38 0.01
C ASN A 28 5.85 -7.34 0.99
N VAL A 29 4.61 -6.88 0.80
CA VAL A 29 4.01 -5.87 1.67
C VAL A 29 3.28 -6.45 2.88
N PHE A 30 3.12 -7.78 2.96
CA PHE A 30 2.54 -8.42 4.14
C PHE A 30 3.47 -8.23 5.35
N ALA A 31 2.89 -7.89 6.51
CA ALA A 31 3.66 -7.71 7.74
C ALA A 31 4.24 -9.03 8.27
N HIS A 32 3.60 -10.16 7.95
CA HIS A 32 4.00 -11.49 8.38
C HIS A 32 3.74 -12.51 7.26
N GLY A 33 4.40 -13.66 7.33
CA GLY A 33 4.10 -14.80 6.48
C GLY A 33 2.72 -15.37 6.80
N ILE A 34 1.86 -15.49 5.79
CA ILE A 34 0.45 -15.88 5.94
C ILE A 34 0.21 -17.39 5.96
N GLY A 35 1.22 -18.23 5.67
CA GLY A 35 1.12 -19.70 5.78
C GLY A 35 0.18 -20.38 4.76
N TYR A 36 -0.43 -19.62 3.85
CA TYR A 36 -1.31 -20.08 2.77
C TYR A 36 -0.93 -19.42 1.45
N ASN A 37 -1.48 -19.92 0.35
CA ASN A 37 -1.24 -19.38 -0.99
C ASN A 37 -1.74 -17.93 -1.09
N PRO A 38 -0.85 -16.94 -1.33
CA PRO A 38 -1.16 -15.52 -1.14
C PRO A 38 -1.90 -14.87 -2.31
N THR A 39 -2.04 -15.56 -3.45
CA THR A 39 -2.43 -14.96 -4.73
C THR A 39 -3.73 -14.15 -4.66
N GLY A 40 -4.76 -14.68 -4.00
CA GLY A 40 -6.03 -13.98 -3.83
C GLY A 40 -5.90 -12.70 -3.00
N LEU A 41 -5.13 -12.73 -1.92
CA LEU A 41 -4.90 -11.57 -1.05
C LEU A 41 -4.06 -10.50 -1.74
N VAL A 42 -3.05 -10.91 -2.53
CA VAL A 42 -2.27 -9.98 -3.36
C VAL A 42 -3.19 -9.28 -4.37
N GLY A 43 -4.07 -10.02 -5.03
CA GLY A 43 -5.08 -9.45 -5.94
C GLY A 43 -6.02 -8.47 -5.24
N GLY A 44 -6.52 -8.83 -4.05
CA GLY A 44 -7.39 -7.96 -3.24
C GLY A 44 -6.70 -6.64 -2.86
N LEU A 45 -5.44 -6.71 -2.43
CA LEU A 45 -4.64 -5.51 -2.14
C LEU A 45 -4.35 -4.66 -3.39
N ALA A 46 -4.18 -5.28 -4.56
CA ALA A 46 -4.04 -4.55 -5.81
C ALA A 46 -5.29 -3.76 -6.17
N TYR A 47 -6.47 -4.37 -6.06
CA TYR A 47 -7.73 -3.65 -6.26
C TYR A 47 -7.95 -2.55 -5.21
N TRP A 48 -7.59 -2.81 -3.95
CA TRP A 48 -7.64 -1.80 -2.89
C TRP A 48 -6.78 -0.58 -3.22
N ALA A 49 -5.52 -0.77 -3.59
CA ALA A 49 -4.63 0.32 -3.97
C ALA A 49 -5.14 1.05 -5.22
N ALA A 50 -5.51 0.33 -6.28
CA ALA A 50 -6.03 0.93 -7.52
C ALA A 50 -7.28 1.78 -7.27
N SER A 51 -8.20 1.31 -6.43
CA SER A 51 -9.41 2.06 -6.05
C SER A 51 -9.07 3.38 -5.36
N ASN A 52 -8.13 3.37 -4.41
CA ASN A 52 -7.73 4.56 -3.65
C ASN A 52 -6.85 5.51 -4.47
N ILE A 53 -6.01 4.99 -5.37
CA ILE A 53 -5.26 5.79 -6.34
C ILE A 53 -6.24 6.59 -7.20
N ARG A 54 -7.23 5.90 -7.79
CA ARG A 54 -8.23 6.52 -8.67
C ARG A 54 -9.12 7.53 -7.93
N SER A 55 -9.59 7.19 -6.74
CA SER A 55 -10.61 7.96 -6.04
C SER A 55 -10.06 9.10 -5.17
N GLN A 56 -8.81 8.99 -4.70
CA GLN A 56 -8.18 9.94 -3.77
C GLN A 56 -6.90 10.55 -4.36
N TYR A 57 -5.88 9.74 -4.64
CA TYR A 57 -4.55 10.25 -5.05
C TYR A 57 -4.60 11.10 -6.31
N LEU A 58 -5.29 10.65 -7.37
CA LEU A 58 -5.36 11.40 -8.62
C LEU A 58 -6.11 12.74 -8.48
N LYS A 59 -6.97 12.89 -7.46
CA LYS A 59 -7.67 14.16 -7.19
C LYS A 59 -6.83 15.13 -6.38
N ASN A 60 -5.97 14.61 -5.52
CA ASN A 60 -5.05 15.40 -4.70
C ASN A 60 -3.71 14.66 -4.55
N PRO A 61 -2.79 14.80 -5.52
CA PRO A 61 -1.52 14.10 -5.50
C PRO A 61 -0.67 14.52 -4.30
N GLY A 62 -0.01 13.55 -3.67
CA GLY A 62 0.81 13.77 -2.48
C GLY A 62 0.72 12.58 -1.52
N ALA A 63 1.24 12.75 -0.32
CA ALA A 63 1.15 11.73 0.72
C ALA A 63 -0.33 11.49 1.09
N MET A 64 -0.78 10.24 0.98
CA MET A 64 -2.17 9.87 1.29
C MET A 64 -2.42 9.63 2.79
N VAL A 65 -1.35 9.61 3.59
CA VAL A 65 -1.38 9.48 5.04
C VAL A 65 -0.43 10.54 5.60
N GLN A 66 -0.92 11.34 6.55
CA GLN A 66 -0.10 12.28 7.31
C GLN A 66 0.57 11.55 8.48
N VAL A 67 1.85 11.84 8.71
CA VAL A 67 2.67 11.30 9.80
C VAL A 67 2.81 12.35 10.88
#